data_AF-A0A8J4V7I0-F1
#
_entry.id   AF-A0A8J4V7I0-F1
#
_cell.length_a   1.000
_cell.length_b   1.000
_cell.length_c   1.000
_cell.angle_alpha   90.00
_cell.angle_beta   90.00
_cell.angle_gamma   90.00
#
_symmetry.space_group_name_H-M   'P 1'
#
loop_
_entity.id
_entity.type
_entity.pdbx_description
1 polymer ?
#
loop_
_entity_poly.entity_id
_entity_poly.type
_entity_poly.pdbx_seq_one_letter_code
_entity_poly.pdbx_strand_id
1 'polypeptide(L)'
;MKLIHYEDEITRYITIGVVEKSMCMLACWVEDPDGDAYKKHLARVKEYIWVAEDGIKAHSFGSQSWDTGFSIQALLASDLIDETGPVLAKGHEFIKRSQVRDNPFGDFRKMHHHISKGSWIFYDQDHGLQVSDCTAGMFEVLLAFFNDAT
;
A
#
# COMPACT_ATOMS: atom_id res chain seq x y z
N MET A 1 1.44 -23.78 -5.19
CA MET A 1 1.19 -23.30 -3.83
C MET A 1 2.36 -22.55 -3.20
N LYS A 2 3.63 -22.99 -3.31
CA LYS A 2 4.76 -22.28 -2.69
C LYS A 2 4.86 -20.76 -2.99
N LEU A 3 4.76 -20.34 -4.25
CA LEU A 3 4.83 -18.91 -4.61
C LEU A 3 3.59 -18.14 -4.13
N ILE A 4 2.40 -18.75 -4.25
CA ILE A 4 1.13 -18.18 -3.77
C ILE A 4 1.19 -17.92 -2.26
N HIS A 5 1.51 -18.94 -1.46
CA HIS A 5 1.61 -18.78 0.00
C HIS A 5 2.67 -17.76 0.42
N TYR A 6 3.76 -17.65 -0.35
CA TYR A 6 4.77 -16.63 -0.08
C TYR A 6 4.24 -15.22 -0.33
N GLU A 7 3.61 -14.98 -1.49
CA GLU A 7 2.95 -13.71 -1.81
C GLU A 7 1.90 -13.34 -0.75
N ASP A 8 1.08 -14.32 -0.37
CA ASP A 8 0.04 -14.15 0.64
C ASP A 8 0.63 -13.75 1.99
N GLU A 9 1.71 -14.38 2.44
CA GLU A 9 2.33 -14.05 3.72
C GLU A 9 3.01 -12.66 3.70
N ILE A 10 3.76 -12.32 2.64
CA ILE A 10 4.50 -11.04 2.59
C ILE A 10 3.55 -9.84 2.42
N THR A 11 2.41 -10.02 1.77
CA THR A 11 1.40 -8.97 1.55
C THR A 11 0.28 -8.99 2.60
N ARG A 12 0.37 -9.85 3.63
CA ARG A 12 -0.67 -10.05 4.64
C ARG A 12 -2.02 -10.36 4.01
N TYR A 13 -2.01 -11.21 2.99
CA TYR A 13 -3.14 -11.72 2.23
C TYR A 13 -3.86 -10.61 1.45
N ILE A 14 -3.21 -9.48 1.19
CA ILE A 14 -3.72 -8.44 0.30
C ILE A 14 -3.44 -8.83 -1.15
N THR A 15 -2.24 -9.34 -1.50
CA THR A 15 -1.73 -9.53 -2.87
C THR A 15 -1.57 -8.23 -3.66
N ILE A 16 -1.05 -8.26 -4.90
CA ILE A 16 -0.75 -7.07 -5.71
C ILE A 16 -1.99 -6.38 -6.32
N GLY A 17 -3.14 -7.06 -6.30
CA GLY A 17 -4.38 -6.45 -6.78
C GLY A 17 -5.52 -7.44 -6.92
N VAL A 18 -6.69 -6.94 -7.34
CA VAL A 18 -7.97 -7.65 -7.18
C VAL A 18 -8.06 -8.96 -7.93
N VAL A 19 -7.42 -9.03 -9.09
CA VAL A 19 -7.41 -10.24 -9.92
C VAL A 19 -6.57 -11.32 -9.24
N GLU A 20 -5.33 -10.99 -8.85
CA GLU A 20 -4.46 -11.91 -8.12
C GLU A 20 -5.11 -12.31 -6.79
N LYS A 21 -5.64 -11.35 -6.02
CA LYS A 21 -6.35 -11.56 -4.77
C LYS A 21 -7.41 -12.64 -4.89
N SER A 22 -8.24 -12.53 -5.94
CA SER A 22 -9.34 -13.47 -6.18
C SER A 22 -8.83 -14.86 -6.56
N MET A 23 -7.78 -14.93 -7.39
CA MET A 23 -7.19 -16.20 -7.84
C MET A 23 -6.43 -16.91 -6.71
N CYS A 24 -5.61 -16.20 -5.94
CA CYS A 24 -4.87 -16.76 -4.81
C CYS A 24 -5.82 -17.21 -3.70
N MET A 25 -6.84 -16.41 -3.37
CA MET A 25 -7.88 -16.81 -2.41
C MET A 25 -8.60 -18.10 -2.86
N LEU A 26 -8.95 -18.20 -4.14
CA LEU A 26 -9.57 -19.42 -4.68
C LEU A 26 -8.60 -20.61 -4.62
N ALA A 27 -7.32 -20.41 -4.95
CA ALA A 27 -6.31 -21.47 -4.87
C ALA A 27 -6.14 -21.99 -3.44
N CYS A 28 -6.10 -21.11 -2.44
CA CYS A 28 -6.06 -21.50 -1.03
C CYS A 28 -7.32 -22.22 -0.58
N TRP A 29 -8.50 -21.82 -1.08
CA TRP A 29 -9.77 -22.52 -0.80
C TRP A 29 -9.81 -23.93 -1.40
N VAL A 30 -9.31 -24.09 -2.64
CA VAL A 30 -9.22 -25.41 -3.29
C VAL A 30 -8.22 -26.32 -2.57
N GLU A 31 -7.13 -25.76 -2.06
CA GLU A 31 -6.13 -26.51 -1.28
C GLU A 31 -6.67 -26.95 0.08
N ASP A 32 -7.26 -26.05 0.86
CA ASP A 32 -7.90 -26.34 2.14
C ASP A 32 -9.00 -25.30 2.45
N PRO A 33 -10.30 -25.65 2.29
CA PRO A 33 -11.39 -24.72 2.49
C PRO A 33 -11.59 -24.32 3.97
N ASP A 34 -11.04 -25.09 4.92
CA ASP A 34 -11.06 -24.77 6.35
C ASP A 34 -9.71 -24.22 6.83
N GLY A 35 -8.75 -24.04 5.92
CA GLY A 35 -7.39 -23.62 6.21
C GLY A 35 -7.25 -22.16 6.61
N ASP A 36 -6.21 -21.87 7.39
CA ASP A 36 -5.92 -20.52 7.87
C ASP A 36 -5.64 -19.54 6.73
N ALA A 37 -5.00 -19.99 5.64
CA ALA A 37 -4.71 -19.14 4.49
C ALA A 37 -6.01 -18.59 3.87
N TYR A 38 -6.99 -19.46 3.60
CA TYR A 38 -8.28 -19.04 3.06
C TYR A 38 -9.02 -18.08 4.00
N LYS A 39 -9.06 -18.38 5.31
CA LYS A 39 -9.68 -17.51 6.33
C LYS A 39 -9.03 -16.12 6.37
N LYS A 40 -7.70 -16.04 6.25
CA LYS A 40 -6.99 -14.76 6.18
C LYS A 40 -7.27 -14.00 4.89
N HIS A 41 -7.40 -14.69 3.75
CA HIS A 41 -7.86 -14.04 2.52
C HIS A 41 -9.26 -13.44 2.68
N LEU A 42 -10.22 -14.20 3.21
CA LEU A 42 -11.60 -13.74 3.44
C LEU A 42 -11.63 -12.48 4.31
N ALA A 43 -10.83 -12.45 5.37
CA ALA A 43 -10.73 -11.30 6.26
C ALA A 43 -10.23 -10.02 5.55
N ARG A 44 -9.52 -10.18 4.42
CA ARG A 44 -8.95 -9.11 3.61
C ARG A 44 -9.74 -8.82 2.31
N VAL A 45 -11.00 -9.24 2.19
CA VAL A 45 -11.83 -8.95 1.00
C VAL A 45 -12.36 -7.52 1.03
N LYS A 46 -12.63 -6.96 2.21
CA LYS A 46 -13.22 -5.62 2.36
C LYS A 46 -12.33 -4.50 1.81
N GLU A 47 -11.01 -4.69 1.80
CA GLU A 47 -10.01 -3.77 1.24
C GLU A 47 -10.21 -3.55 -0.26
N TYR A 48 -10.89 -4.48 -0.92
CA TYR A 48 -11.16 -4.46 -2.36
C TYR A 48 -12.55 -3.91 -2.70
N ILE A 49 -13.37 -3.55 -1.72
CA ILE A 49 -14.77 -3.17 -1.90
C ILE A 49 -14.95 -1.68 -1.61
N TRP A 50 -15.42 -0.94 -2.60
CA TRP A 50 -15.70 0.49 -2.52
C TRP A 50 -17.18 0.79 -2.78
N VAL A 51 -17.76 1.69 -1.99
CA VAL A 51 -19.13 2.19 -2.21
C VAL A 51 -19.04 3.49 -3.00
N ALA A 52 -19.37 3.44 -4.29
CA ALA A 52 -19.44 4.59 -5.18
C ALA A 52 -20.88 5.11 -5.30
N GLU A 53 -21.03 6.25 -5.99
CA GLU A 53 -22.31 6.91 -6.27
C GLU A 53 -23.33 6.02 -7.02
N ASP A 54 -22.84 5.05 -7.78
CA ASP A 54 -23.59 4.08 -8.58
C ASP A 54 -23.60 2.67 -7.96
N GLY A 55 -23.12 2.52 -6.72
CA GLY A 55 -23.20 1.28 -5.95
C GLY A 55 -21.84 0.69 -5.58
N ILE A 56 -21.85 -0.59 -5.23
CA ILE A 56 -20.67 -1.30 -4.72
C ILE A 56 -19.80 -1.76 -5.89
N LYS A 57 -18.51 -1.43 -5.84
CA LYS A 57 -17.50 -1.76 -6.85
C LYS A 57 -16.35 -2.53 -6.22
N ALA A 58 -15.77 -3.44 -7.01
CA ALA A 58 -14.45 -3.97 -6.72
C ALA A 58 -13.40 -3.03 -7.32
N HIS A 59 -12.43 -2.59 -6.52
CA HIS A 59 -11.25 -1.86 -6.99
C HIS A 59 -9.99 -2.70 -6.71
N SER A 60 -8.78 -2.15 -6.83
CA SER A 60 -7.58 -2.83 -6.32
C SER A 60 -7.62 -2.79 -4.78
N PHE A 61 -6.72 -2.12 -4.08
CA PHE A 61 -6.83 -1.94 -2.63
C PHE A 61 -6.94 -0.47 -2.23
N GLY A 62 -6.80 0.46 -3.18
CA GLY A 62 -6.78 1.90 -2.96
C GLY A 62 -5.50 2.54 -3.50
N SER A 63 -5.37 3.85 -3.32
CA SER A 63 -4.30 4.72 -3.83
C SER A 63 -3.82 5.73 -2.77
N GLN A 64 -3.98 5.41 -1.49
CA GLN A 64 -3.88 6.34 -0.36
C GLN A 64 -2.53 7.05 -0.32
N SER A 65 -1.43 6.31 -0.40
CA SER A 65 -0.10 6.92 -0.40
C SER A 65 0.12 7.76 -1.64
N TRP A 66 -0.23 7.23 -2.82
CA TRP A 66 -0.10 7.94 -4.08
C TRP A 66 -0.85 9.29 -4.10
N ASP A 67 -2.14 9.25 -3.78
CA ASP A 67 -3.01 10.43 -3.78
C ASP A 67 -2.59 11.42 -2.69
N THR A 68 -2.16 10.93 -1.52
CA THR A 68 -1.68 11.80 -0.43
C THR A 68 -0.41 12.54 -0.84
N GLY A 69 0.55 11.86 -1.46
CA GLY A 69 1.79 12.52 -1.90
C GLY A 69 1.52 13.59 -2.95
N PHE A 70 0.73 13.28 -3.98
CA PHE A 70 0.38 14.28 -4.98
C PHE A 70 -0.44 15.44 -4.42
N SER A 71 -1.38 15.15 -3.51
CA SER A 71 -2.16 16.20 -2.86
C SER A 71 -1.25 17.15 -2.07
N ILE A 72 -0.29 16.61 -1.30
CA ILE A 72 0.64 17.45 -0.53
C ILE A 72 1.54 18.27 -1.47
N GLN A 73 2.09 17.67 -2.53
CA GLN A 73 2.89 18.43 -3.50
C GLN A 73 2.09 19.58 -4.11
N ALA A 74 0.83 19.33 -4.50
CA ALA A 74 -0.05 20.36 -5.02
C ALA A 74 -0.35 21.48 -4.00
N LEU A 75 -0.62 21.11 -2.73
CA LEU A 75 -0.87 22.09 -1.67
C LEU A 75 0.36 22.96 -1.40
N LEU A 76 1.55 22.35 -1.34
CA LEU A 76 2.82 23.09 -1.19
C LEU A 76 3.08 24.04 -2.36
N ALA A 77 2.64 23.69 -3.57
CA ALA A 77 2.77 24.53 -4.75
C ALA A 77 1.67 25.60 -4.92
N SER A 78 0.64 25.60 -4.06
CA SER A 78 -0.58 26.40 -4.27
C SER A 78 -0.57 27.81 -3.67
N ASP A 79 0.50 28.21 -2.98
CA ASP A 79 0.58 29.43 -2.16
C ASP A 79 -0.50 29.53 -1.05
N LEU A 80 -1.18 28.42 -0.72
CA LEU A 80 -2.24 28.34 0.30
C LEU A 80 -1.74 27.77 1.64
N ILE A 81 -0.46 27.92 1.96
CA ILE A 81 0.14 27.27 3.14
C ILE A 81 -0.50 27.73 4.45
N ASP A 82 -0.87 29.01 4.54
CA ASP A 82 -1.51 29.61 5.72
C ASP A 82 -2.89 28.99 6.01
N GLU A 83 -3.57 28.45 4.99
CA GLU A 83 -4.87 27.79 5.11
C GLU A 83 -4.76 26.27 5.29
N THR A 84 -3.62 25.68 4.87
CA THR A 84 -3.48 24.23 4.71
C THR A 84 -2.50 23.59 5.71
N GLY A 85 -1.85 24.37 6.57
CA GLY A 85 -0.89 23.90 7.58
C GLY A 85 -1.34 22.66 8.37
N PRO A 86 -2.55 22.62 8.97
CA PRO A 86 -3.04 21.43 9.68
C PRO A 86 -3.22 20.19 8.80
N VAL A 87 -3.58 20.38 7.52
CA VAL A 87 -3.73 19.29 6.54
C VAL A 87 -2.36 18.75 6.15
N LEU A 88 -1.41 19.65 5.88
CA LEU A 88 -0.02 19.32 5.57
C LEU A 88 0.64 18.54 6.71
N ALA A 89 0.43 18.94 7.97
CA ALA A 89 0.94 18.23 9.14
C ALA A 89 0.42 16.78 9.23
N LYS A 90 -0.87 16.57 8.98
CA LYS A 90 -1.47 15.22 8.94
C LYS A 90 -0.94 14.40 7.76
N GLY A 91 -0.79 15.03 6.60
CA GLY A 91 -0.21 14.40 5.42
C GLY A 91 1.23 13.92 5.64
N HIS A 92 2.04 14.77 6.27
CA HIS A 92 3.40 14.41 6.68
C HIS A 92 3.42 13.23 7.67
N GLU A 93 2.55 13.24 8.68
CA GLU A 93 2.41 12.13 9.64
C GLU A 93 2.01 10.83 8.93
N PHE A 94 1.05 10.90 8.01
CA PHE A 94 0.63 9.75 7.20
C PHE A 94 1.80 9.18 6.40
N ILE A 95 2.52 10.01 5.63
CA ILE A 95 3.67 9.55 4.83
C ILE A 95 4.72 8.86 5.72
N LYS A 96 5.05 9.43 6.89
CA LYS A 96 6.00 8.81 7.82
C LYS A 96 5.52 7.45 8.35
N ARG A 97 4.22 7.28 8.56
CA ARG A 97 3.61 6.02 9.01
C ARG A 97 3.47 5.01 7.88
N SER A 98 3.37 5.44 6.64
CA SER A 98 3.21 4.56 5.48
C SER A 98 4.53 3.98 4.93
N GLN A 99 5.69 4.42 5.45
CA GLN A 99 7.00 3.90 5.01
C GLN A 99 7.19 2.43 5.39
N VAL A 100 7.50 1.59 4.39
CA VAL A 100 7.76 0.16 4.59
C VAL A 100 8.98 -0.04 5.49
N ARG A 101 8.82 -0.83 6.56
CA ARG A 101 9.84 -1.00 7.62
C ARG A 101 10.78 -2.17 7.40
N ASP A 102 10.31 -3.19 6.69
CA ASP A 102 10.97 -4.47 6.56
C ASP A 102 11.03 -4.92 5.11
N ASN A 103 12.00 -5.76 4.77
CA ASN A 103 11.99 -6.47 3.50
C ASN A 103 11.07 -7.70 3.61
N PRO A 104 10.56 -8.24 2.49
CA PRO A 104 9.92 -9.54 2.50
C PRO A 104 10.85 -10.58 3.15
N PHE A 105 10.29 -11.51 3.93
CA PHE A 105 11.09 -12.44 4.73
C PHE A 105 11.84 -13.46 3.86
N GLY A 106 12.91 -14.03 4.42
CA GLY A 106 13.70 -15.07 3.76
C GLY A 106 14.47 -14.59 2.53
N ASP A 107 14.74 -15.49 1.59
CA ASP A 107 15.42 -15.19 0.32
C ASP A 107 14.42 -14.68 -0.73
N PHE A 108 13.92 -13.47 -0.51
CA PHE A 108 12.88 -12.86 -1.34
C PHE A 108 13.28 -12.67 -2.81
N ARG A 109 14.58 -12.64 -3.12
CA ARG A 109 15.08 -12.60 -4.50
C ARG A 109 14.80 -13.90 -5.25
N LYS A 110 14.93 -15.06 -4.59
CA LYS A 110 14.53 -16.36 -5.16
C LYS A 110 13.03 -16.49 -5.33
N MET A 111 12.26 -15.67 -4.61
CA MET A 111 10.82 -15.55 -4.75
C MET A 111 10.42 -14.42 -5.72
N HIS A 112 11.38 -13.85 -6.45
CA HIS A 112 11.17 -12.81 -7.47
C HIS A 112 10.73 -11.43 -6.95
N HIS A 113 11.00 -11.11 -5.68
CA HIS A 113 10.73 -9.79 -5.10
C HIS A 113 11.96 -8.90 -4.99
N HIS A 114 11.69 -7.61 -4.86
CA HIS A 114 12.69 -6.56 -4.68
C HIS A 114 12.83 -6.16 -3.20
N ILE A 115 13.95 -5.50 -2.87
CA ILE A 115 14.15 -4.82 -1.58
C ILE A 115 13.04 -3.78 -1.41
N SER A 116 12.33 -3.83 -0.29
CA SER A 116 11.19 -2.93 -0.01
C SER A 116 11.38 -2.09 1.26
N LYS A 117 12.33 -2.44 2.14
CA LYS A 117 12.61 -1.64 3.34
C LYS A 117 13.01 -0.21 2.96
N GLY A 118 12.33 0.77 3.56
CA GLY A 118 12.54 2.20 3.34
C GLY A 118 11.75 2.79 2.17
N SER A 119 11.00 1.97 1.43
CA SER A 119 10.18 2.42 0.31
C SER A 119 8.81 2.96 0.74
N TRP A 120 8.12 3.57 -0.23
CA TRP A 120 6.68 3.78 -0.18
C TRP A 120 6.01 2.99 -1.30
N ILE A 121 4.73 2.72 -1.09
CA ILE A 121 3.93 1.91 -1.98
C ILE A 121 2.70 2.69 -2.42
N PHE A 122 1.88 2.11 -3.30
CA PHE A 122 0.67 2.76 -3.81
C PHE A 122 -0.44 2.94 -2.74
N TYR A 123 -0.59 1.96 -1.85
CA TYR A 123 -1.65 1.85 -0.84
C TYR A 123 -1.20 2.37 0.54
N ASP A 124 -0.97 1.48 1.51
CA ASP A 124 -0.45 1.76 2.84
C ASP A 124 0.63 0.75 3.26
N GLN A 125 1.24 0.93 4.43
CA GLN A 125 2.36 0.10 4.87
C GLN A 125 2.06 -1.42 4.93
N ASP A 126 0.80 -1.85 5.05
CA ASP A 126 0.45 -3.26 5.24
C ASP A 126 0.69 -4.11 3.99
N HIS A 127 0.57 -3.55 2.79
CA HIS A 127 0.82 -4.30 1.54
C HIS A 127 2.32 -4.55 1.31
N GLY A 128 3.20 -3.64 1.76
CA GLY A 128 4.63 -3.90 1.93
C GLY A 128 5.47 -4.05 0.65
N LEU A 129 4.88 -4.03 -0.54
CA LEU A 129 5.58 -4.17 -1.81
C LEU A 129 5.91 -2.81 -2.45
N GLN A 130 7.21 -2.51 -2.56
CA GLN A 130 7.72 -1.23 -3.08
C GLN A 130 7.20 -0.89 -4.48
N VAL A 131 7.02 0.41 -4.72
CA VAL A 131 6.82 0.97 -6.06
C VAL A 131 7.74 2.18 -6.22
N SER A 132 8.47 2.24 -7.34
CA SER A 132 9.57 3.20 -7.52
C SER A 132 9.09 4.66 -7.57
N ASP A 133 8.01 4.93 -8.28
CA ASP A 133 7.44 6.27 -8.38
C ASP A 133 6.79 6.72 -7.07
N CYS A 134 6.10 5.83 -6.36
CA CYS A 134 5.53 6.09 -5.04
C CYS A 134 6.64 6.45 -4.05
N THR A 135 7.74 5.69 -4.09
CA THR A 135 8.92 5.96 -3.26
C THR A 135 9.53 7.32 -3.59
N ALA A 136 9.68 7.64 -4.87
CA ALA A 136 10.22 8.94 -5.29
C ALA A 136 9.32 10.09 -4.85
N GLY A 137 8.01 10.01 -5.11
CA GLY A 137 7.06 11.08 -4.80
C GLY A 137 6.88 11.32 -3.30
N MET A 138 6.84 10.26 -2.48
CA MET A 138 6.78 10.42 -1.02
C MET A 138 8.10 10.95 -0.45
N PHE A 139 9.23 10.53 -1.01
CA PHE A 139 10.53 11.04 -0.59
C PHE A 139 10.68 12.54 -0.90
N GLU A 140 10.24 12.97 -2.09
CA GLU A 140 10.19 14.39 -2.47
C GLU A 140 9.34 15.22 -1.49
N VAL A 141 8.15 14.72 -1.11
CA VAL A 141 7.31 15.39 -0.11
C VAL A 141 8.02 15.52 1.23
N LEU A 142 8.70 14.46 1.70
CA LEU A 142 9.44 14.52 2.96
C LEU A 142 10.61 15.51 2.92
N LEU A 143 11.27 15.65 1.76
CA LEU A 143 12.32 16.65 1.59
C LEU A 143 11.76 18.08 1.63
N ALA A 144 10.60 18.32 1.01
CA ALA A 144 9.96 19.63 1.03
C ALA A 144 9.66 20.09 2.47
N PHE A 145 9.08 19.20 3.30
CA PHE A 145 8.85 19.49 4.72
C PHE A 145 10.12 19.73 5.54
N PHE A 146 11.26 19.19 5.11
CA PHE A 146 12.55 19.41 5.77
C PHE A 146 13.11 20.80 5.48
N ASN A 147 12.93 21.29 4.25
CA ASN A 147 13.45 22.59 3.82
C ASN A 147 12.67 23.78 4.42
N ASP A 148 11.37 23.62 4.67
CA ASP A 148 10.55 24.67 5.32
C ASP A 148 10.80 24.79 6.83
N ALA A 149 11.55 23.85 7.43
CA ALA A 149 11.90 23.87 8.86
C ALA A 149 13.24 24.58 9.17
N THR A 150 13.93 25.11 8.15
CA THR A 150 15.20 25.85 8.26
C THR A 150 15.07 27.26 7.72
#